data_AF-A0A3B8ZNZ1-F1
#
_entry.id   AF-A0A3B8ZNZ1-F1
#
_cell.length_a   1.000
_cell.length_b   1.000
_cell.length_c   1.000
_cell.angle_alpha   90.00
_cell.angle_beta   90.00
_cell.angle_gamma   90.00
#
_symmetry.space_group_name_H-M   'P 1'
#
loop_
_entity.id
_entity.type
_entity.pdbx_description
1 polymer ?
#
loop_
_entity_poly.entity_id
_entity_poly.type
_entity_poly.pdbx_seq_one_letter_code
_entity_poly.pdbx_strand_id
1 'polypeptide(L)'
;FLREFTMQKKFICCFFFLAVAPLRADYTVDFESVELPPTQYLPNATVQGLTVDSASPWGTSYAVSRKTSLENVNLYWQNGDDSVVTIGGADQSEQWLAAYNFNPGDFILVAPQSTVVSTITINNTAVVAHAVSNGLSQASPFAQGDFLRVRFISLDENNQATDSTNWYDLAVHDGTLWLMSQWTTIDLSSLHSNRITFELSGSDEDPLFGLNTPSYLAIDNVVIHEVTQPASVVDSYIYHAGWTGSGASRDFGKSLAQEGNGQQMLGFPNLINTLHGINAVVLDIQNLSNVAGLSVNDFRFQWSPQGAFDPIAHPLGTWQDAPAPTITDLQLSGSTDRIELRWANSQIKNRWLRITIRATANTGLSQDQVYYVGHLQGEVDGVISAGKYTVLIADLLGVRSAISQQVSASNVADIDKSGVVLVADILSARSNLTAQLT
;
A
#
# COMPACT_ATOMS: atom_id res chain seq x y z
N PHE A 1 -33.03 -5.81 -68.44
CA PHE A 1 -32.31 -6.26 -67.23
C PHE A 1 -31.60 -5.06 -66.61
N LEU A 2 -32.33 -4.27 -65.81
CA LEU A 2 -31.72 -3.26 -64.94
C LEU A 2 -31.16 -3.99 -63.72
N ARG A 3 -29.88 -3.75 -63.39
CA ARG A 3 -29.29 -4.13 -62.11
C ARG A 3 -29.16 -2.88 -61.25
N GLU A 4 -29.93 -2.84 -60.16
CA GLU A 4 -29.80 -1.87 -59.08
C GLU A 4 -28.48 -2.08 -58.34
N PHE A 5 -27.77 -0.97 -58.08
CA PHE A 5 -26.61 -0.92 -57.19
C PHE A 5 -27.10 -0.68 -55.76
N THR A 6 -27.03 -1.69 -54.90
CA THR A 6 -27.28 -1.54 -53.47
C THR A 6 -26.00 -1.10 -52.76
N MET A 7 -25.99 0.14 -52.25
CA MET A 7 -24.88 0.70 -51.48
C MET A 7 -25.01 0.26 -50.01
N GLN A 8 -24.18 -0.69 -49.55
CA GLN A 8 -24.08 -1.04 -48.13
C GLN A 8 -23.29 0.02 -47.36
N LYS A 9 -23.99 0.83 -46.55
CA LYS A 9 -23.36 1.66 -45.51
C LYS A 9 -22.88 0.75 -44.37
N LYS A 10 -21.57 0.55 -44.25
CA LYS A 10 -20.97 -0.05 -43.05
C LYS A 10 -20.90 1.01 -41.95
N PHE A 11 -21.78 0.91 -40.95
CA PHE A 11 -21.60 1.59 -39.67
C PHE A 11 -20.47 0.89 -38.91
N ILE A 12 -19.34 1.56 -38.74
CA ILE A 12 -18.29 1.15 -37.81
C ILE A 12 -18.71 1.70 -36.45
N CYS A 13 -19.28 0.86 -35.60
CA CYS A 13 -19.40 1.16 -34.17
C CYS A 13 -18.02 1.06 -33.54
N CYS A 14 -17.33 2.18 -33.39
CA CYS A 14 -16.19 2.29 -32.49
C CYS A 14 -16.72 2.19 -31.05
N PHE A 15 -16.64 1.00 -30.46
CA PHE A 15 -16.72 0.84 -29.01
C PHE A 15 -15.48 1.51 -28.41
N PHE A 16 -15.65 2.73 -27.90
CA PHE A 16 -14.74 3.26 -26.90
C PHE A 16 -14.91 2.39 -25.65
N PHE A 17 -13.98 1.45 -25.42
CA PHE A 17 -13.74 0.95 -24.08
C PHE A 17 -13.15 2.12 -23.29
N LEU A 18 -13.99 2.86 -22.56
CA LEU A 18 -13.51 3.51 -21.35
C LEU A 18 -13.08 2.36 -20.43
N ALA A 19 -11.78 2.10 -20.36
CA ALA A 19 -11.22 1.36 -19.24
C ALA A 19 -11.37 2.26 -18.02
N VAL A 20 -12.53 2.17 -17.36
CA VAL A 20 -12.64 2.57 -15.96
C VAL A 20 -11.72 1.60 -15.23
N ALA A 21 -10.57 2.08 -14.77
CA ALA A 21 -9.77 1.34 -13.78
C ALA A 21 -10.75 0.93 -12.68
N PRO A 22 -10.77 -0.34 -12.23
CA PRO A 22 -11.67 -0.72 -11.16
C PRO A 22 -11.30 0.15 -9.96
N LEU A 23 -12.21 1.06 -9.58
CA LEU A 23 -12.24 1.53 -8.22
C LEU A 23 -12.39 0.24 -7.41
N ARG A 24 -11.35 -0.22 -6.72
CA ARG A 24 -11.47 -1.39 -5.86
C ARG A 24 -12.42 -1.00 -4.72
N ALA A 25 -13.65 -1.46 -4.86
CA ALA A 25 -14.77 -1.14 -3.99
C ALA A 25 -14.73 -2.03 -2.74
N ASP A 26 -15.41 -1.54 -1.71
CA ASP A 26 -15.71 -2.27 -0.49
C ASP A 26 -16.27 -3.66 -0.82
N TYR A 27 -15.90 -4.65 -0.03
CA TYR A 27 -16.47 -5.99 -0.15
C TYR A 27 -16.90 -6.51 1.21
N THR A 28 -17.94 -7.35 1.18
CA THR A 28 -18.53 -7.97 2.36
C THR A 28 -18.12 -9.43 2.42
N VAL A 29 -17.72 -9.89 3.60
CA VAL A 29 -17.58 -11.31 3.90
C VAL A 29 -18.78 -11.76 4.72
N ASP A 30 -19.61 -12.59 4.10
CA ASP A 30 -20.87 -13.17 4.60
C ASP A 30 -20.74 -14.67 4.95
N PHE A 31 -19.50 -15.19 4.92
CA PHE A 31 -19.14 -16.58 5.22
C PHE A 31 -19.69 -17.64 4.26
N GLU A 32 -20.41 -17.27 3.19
CA GLU A 32 -20.99 -18.22 2.22
C GLU A 32 -19.94 -18.93 1.34
N SER A 33 -18.71 -18.41 1.32
CA SER A 33 -17.57 -19.06 0.65
C SER A 33 -17.19 -20.42 1.26
N VAL A 34 -17.66 -20.71 2.48
CA VAL A 34 -17.43 -22.00 3.13
C VAL A 34 -18.51 -23.00 2.69
N GLU A 35 -18.09 -24.13 2.14
CA GLU A 35 -19.02 -25.21 1.79
C GLU A 35 -19.49 -25.94 3.05
N LEU A 36 -20.71 -25.62 3.51
CA LEU A 36 -21.27 -26.17 4.74
C LEU A 36 -22.71 -26.71 4.52
N PRO A 37 -22.96 -28.01 4.80
CA PRO A 37 -24.31 -28.56 4.73
C PRO A 37 -25.27 -27.89 5.74
N PRO A 38 -26.59 -27.95 5.50
CA PRO A 38 -27.58 -27.49 6.48
C PRO A 38 -27.36 -28.10 7.86
N THR A 39 -27.62 -27.33 8.92
CA THR A 39 -27.54 -27.75 10.34
C THR A 39 -26.13 -28.21 10.77
N GLN A 40 -25.08 -27.86 10.02
CA GLN A 40 -23.69 -28.17 10.34
C GLN A 40 -22.92 -26.92 10.73
N TYR A 41 -21.70 -27.16 11.21
CA TYR A 41 -20.72 -26.15 11.54
C TYR A 41 -19.32 -26.65 11.26
N LEU A 42 -18.42 -25.73 10.95
CA LEU A 42 -17.03 -26.03 10.66
C LEU A 42 -16.12 -25.21 11.58
N PRO A 43 -15.53 -25.83 12.62
CA PRO A 43 -14.55 -25.17 13.47
C PRO A 43 -13.28 -24.83 12.68
N ASN A 44 -12.67 -23.67 12.98
CA ASN A 44 -11.45 -23.20 12.32
C ASN A 44 -11.54 -23.15 10.78
N ALA A 45 -12.73 -22.83 10.26
CA ALA A 45 -12.98 -22.77 8.82
C ALA A 45 -12.07 -21.73 8.14
N THR A 46 -11.51 -22.08 6.98
CA THR A 46 -10.84 -21.10 6.13
C THR A 46 -11.89 -20.27 5.41
N VAL A 47 -11.90 -18.96 5.66
CA VAL A 47 -12.85 -18.02 5.07
C VAL A 47 -12.14 -17.21 3.99
N GLN A 48 -12.75 -17.06 2.81
CA GLN A 48 -12.16 -16.23 1.77
C GLN A 48 -12.23 -14.74 2.17
N GLY A 49 -11.09 -14.05 2.10
CA GLY A 49 -11.02 -12.60 2.37
C GLY A 49 -10.80 -12.21 3.82
N LEU A 50 -10.74 -13.17 4.76
CA LEU A 50 -10.45 -12.93 6.18
C LEU A 50 -9.55 -14.03 6.74
N THR A 51 -8.71 -13.68 7.71
CA THR A 51 -8.03 -14.64 8.58
C THR A 51 -8.57 -14.48 9.99
N VAL A 52 -8.81 -15.57 10.70
CA VAL A 52 -9.04 -15.54 12.15
C VAL A 52 -7.82 -16.14 12.84
N ASP A 53 -7.16 -15.32 13.65
CA ASP A 53 -6.04 -15.70 14.51
C ASP A 53 -6.55 -15.98 15.92
N SER A 54 -5.94 -16.96 16.59
CA SER A 54 -6.36 -17.42 17.92
C SER A 54 -5.16 -17.90 18.72
N ALA A 55 -5.00 -17.33 19.91
CA ALA A 55 -4.06 -17.80 20.92
C ALA A 55 -4.72 -18.72 21.96
N SER A 56 -5.94 -19.22 21.71
CA SER A 56 -6.70 -19.92 22.74
C SER A 56 -6.05 -21.25 23.13
N PRO A 57 -5.76 -21.47 24.43
CA PRO A 57 -5.11 -22.71 24.89
C PRO A 57 -6.06 -23.92 24.90
N TRP A 58 -7.37 -23.68 24.72
CA TRP A 58 -8.43 -24.69 24.80
C TRP A 58 -8.88 -25.20 23.41
N GLY A 59 -8.27 -24.73 22.32
CA GLY A 59 -8.57 -25.16 20.95
C GLY A 59 -9.32 -24.12 20.13
N THR A 60 -10.35 -24.56 19.39
CA THR A 60 -11.14 -23.74 18.44
C THR A 60 -11.78 -22.52 19.09
N SER A 61 -11.44 -21.31 18.63
CA SER A 61 -12.09 -20.06 19.06
C SER A 61 -13.18 -19.56 18.13
N TYR A 62 -13.40 -20.22 16.99
CA TYR A 62 -14.47 -19.86 16.06
C TYR A 62 -14.93 -21.02 15.18
N ALA A 63 -16.16 -20.93 14.69
CA ALA A 63 -16.67 -21.81 13.65
C ALA A 63 -17.55 -21.02 12.69
N VAL A 64 -17.54 -21.40 11.40
CA VAL A 64 -18.64 -21.01 10.51
C VAL A 64 -19.79 -21.97 10.77
N SER A 65 -20.99 -21.43 11.01
CA SER A 65 -22.17 -22.20 11.36
C SER A 65 -23.32 -21.91 10.42
N ARG A 66 -24.14 -22.94 10.23
CA ARG A 66 -25.46 -22.90 9.59
C ARG A 66 -26.55 -23.45 10.51
N LYS A 67 -26.27 -23.60 11.81
CA LYS A 67 -27.21 -24.17 12.80
C LYS A 67 -28.16 -23.11 13.35
N THR A 68 -29.46 -23.32 13.24
CA THR A 68 -30.42 -22.38 13.85
C THR A 68 -30.83 -22.82 15.26
N SER A 69 -31.23 -21.87 16.12
CA SER A 69 -31.74 -22.18 17.46
C SER A 69 -32.97 -23.10 17.48
N LEU A 70 -33.65 -23.25 16.33
CA LEU A 70 -34.82 -24.12 16.15
C LEU A 70 -34.48 -25.61 16.03
N GLU A 71 -33.20 -25.98 15.88
CA GLU A 71 -32.76 -27.34 15.56
C GLU A 71 -32.55 -28.25 16.79
N ASN A 72 -33.11 -27.91 17.96
CA ASN A 72 -32.97 -28.66 19.22
C ASN A 72 -31.49 -28.91 19.59
N VAL A 73 -30.74 -27.83 19.76
CA VAL A 73 -29.32 -27.92 20.05
C VAL A 73 -29.10 -28.39 21.49
N ASN A 74 -28.14 -29.29 21.66
CA ASN A 74 -27.74 -29.82 22.96
C ASN A 74 -26.92 -28.75 23.69
N LEU A 75 -27.59 -27.93 24.51
CA LEU A 75 -27.06 -26.73 25.19
C LEU A 75 -26.00 -27.01 26.28
N TYR A 76 -25.24 -28.11 26.19
CA TYR A 76 -24.14 -28.36 27.11
C TYR A 76 -22.97 -27.41 26.81
N TRP A 77 -22.54 -26.70 27.85
CA TRP A 77 -21.38 -25.79 27.86
C TRP A 77 -20.14 -26.33 27.13
N GLN A 78 -19.87 -27.63 27.23
CA GLN A 78 -18.67 -28.25 26.64
C GLN A 78 -18.65 -28.30 25.10
N ASN A 79 -19.79 -28.02 24.44
CA ASN A 79 -19.89 -28.09 22.98
C ASN A 79 -19.96 -26.73 22.29
N GLY A 80 -19.95 -25.61 23.02
CA GLY A 80 -19.94 -24.25 22.47
C GLY A 80 -20.96 -24.06 21.35
N ASP A 81 -22.23 -23.81 21.70
CA ASP A 81 -23.29 -23.73 20.70
C ASP A 81 -23.00 -22.62 19.68
N ASP A 82 -22.75 -23.05 18.45
CA ASP A 82 -22.43 -22.26 17.28
C ASP A 82 -23.68 -21.68 16.60
N SER A 83 -24.87 -22.03 17.10
CA SER A 83 -26.14 -21.52 16.58
C SER A 83 -26.41 -20.07 16.96
N VAL A 84 -27.13 -19.37 16.08
CA VAL A 84 -27.63 -18.01 16.34
C VAL A 84 -29.04 -18.06 16.94
N VAL A 85 -29.40 -17.07 17.76
CA VAL A 85 -30.74 -16.97 18.38
C VAL A 85 -31.88 -16.78 17.37
N THR A 86 -31.58 -16.43 16.12
CA THR A 86 -32.55 -16.19 15.03
C THR A 86 -32.56 -17.32 13.99
N ILE A 87 -33.34 -17.13 12.91
CA ILE A 87 -33.36 -18.01 11.73
C ILE A 87 -32.37 -17.47 10.70
N GLY A 88 -31.25 -18.18 10.51
CA GLY A 88 -30.25 -17.85 9.49
C GLY A 88 -29.33 -16.67 9.85
N GLY A 89 -28.42 -16.36 8.93
CA GLY A 89 -27.50 -15.24 9.04
C GLY A 89 -28.14 -13.90 8.63
N ALA A 90 -27.33 -12.84 8.60
CA ALA A 90 -27.76 -11.49 8.26
C ALA A 90 -28.10 -11.37 6.78
N ASP A 91 -29.04 -10.48 6.42
CA ASP A 91 -29.43 -10.21 5.03
C ASP A 91 -29.78 -11.46 4.19
N GLN A 92 -30.32 -12.49 4.84
CA GLN A 92 -30.71 -13.78 4.25
C GLN A 92 -29.54 -14.70 3.89
N SER A 93 -28.34 -14.46 4.43
CA SER A 93 -27.27 -15.48 4.43
C SER A 93 -27.73 -16.73 5.20
N GLU A 94 -27.22 -17.87 4.79
CA GLU A 94 -27.45 -19.15 5.45
C GLU A 94 -26.40 -19.43 6.52
N GLN A 95 -25.26 -18.74 6.46
CA GLN A 95 -24.07 -18.96 7.28
C GLN A 95 -23.66 -17.71 8.05
N TRP A 96 -23.00 -17.90 9.18
CA TRP A 96 -22.38 -16.84 9.98
C TRP A 96 -21.18 -17.40 10.73
N LEU A 97 -20.39 -16.52 11.33
CA LEU A 97 -19.28 -16.87 12.21
C LEU A 97 -19.75 -16.87 13.67
N ALA A 98 -19.63 -18.00 14.35
CA ALA A 98 -19.72 -18.06 15.80
C ALA A 98 -18.31 -17.95 16.39
N ALA A 99 -18.06 -16.90 17.18
CA ALA A 99 -16.75 -16.59 17.74
C ALA A 99 -16.78 -16.63 19.27
N TYR A 100 -15.72 -17.17 19.87
CA TYR A 100 -15.48 -17.23 21.31
C TYR A 100 -14.31 -16.33 21.68
N ASN A 101 -14.50 -15.45 22.65
CA ASN A 101 -13.42 -14.62 23.15
C ASN A 101 -13.57 -14.34 24.65
N PHE A 102 -12.87 -15.12 25.47
CA PHE A 102 -12.91 -14.97 26.93
C PHE A 102 -11.69 -14.19 27.43
N ASN A 103 -10.50 -14.58 26.97
CA ASN A 103 -9.26 -13.86 27.24
C ASN A 103 -8.86 -13.01 26.03
N PRO A 104 -8.17 -11.88 26.24
CA PRO A 104 -7.56 -11.13 25.14
C PRO A 104 -6.72 -12.05 24.24
N GLY A 105 -7.05 -12.08 22.94
CA GLY A 105 -6.36 -12.89 21.94
C GLY A 105 -6.92 -14.29 21.71
N ASP A 106 -7.98 -14.72 22.41
CA ASP A 106 -8.68 -15.97 22.06
C ASP A 106 -9.26 -15.87 20.63
N PHE A 107 -9.74 -14.70 20.21
CA PHE A 107 -10.22 -14.41 18.86
C PHE A 107 -9.67 -13.08 18.32
N ILE A 108 -9.09 -13.11 17.14
CA ILE A 108 -8.65 -11.92 16.40
C ILE A 108 -9.06 -12.08 14.94
N LEU A 109 -9.88 -11.15 14.45
CA LEU A 109 -10.23 -11.06 13.04
C LEU A 109 -9.22 -10.18 12.31
N VAL A 110 -8.64 -10.69 11.23
CA VAL A 110 -7.60 -10.03 10.44
C VAL A 110 -8.04 -9.95 8.98
N ALA A 111 -8.33 -8.74 8.52
CA ALA A 111 -8.53 -8.42 7.11
C ALA A 111 -7.19 -8.23 6.38
N PRO A 112 -7.17 -8.33 5.03
CA PRO A 112 -5.95 -8.20 4.24
C PRO A 112 -5.17 -6.91 4.53
N GLN A 113 -3.88 -6.90 4.23
CA GLN A 113 -3.07 -5.68 4.35
C GLN A 113 -3.64 -4.54 3.52
N SER A 114 -3.44 -3.30 3.99
CA SER A 114 -3.97 -2.08 3.34
C SER A 114 -5.49 -2.05 3.22
N THR A 115 -6.20 -2.68 4.16
CA THR A 115 -7.65 -2.57 4.30
C THR A 115 -8.00 -2.08 5.70
N VAL A 116 -9.28 -1.78 5.94
CA VAL A 116 -9.86 -1.59 7.27
C VAL A 116 -11.19 -2.33 7.33
N VAL A 117 -11.54 -2.84 8.51
CA VAL A 117 -12.89 -3.31 8.79
C VAL A 117 -13.75 -2.11 9.16
N SER A 118 -14.75 -1.78 8.35
CA SER A 118 -15.61 -0.60 8.60
C SER A 118 -16.84 -0.95 9.40
N THR A 119 -17.47 -2.10 9.14
CA THR A 119 -18.66 -2.53 9.85
C THR A 119 -18.68 -4.02 10.04
N ILE A 120 -19.38 -4.45 11.07
CA ILE A 120 -19.64 -5.86 11.37
C ILE A 120 -21.08 -6.00 11.81
N THR A 121 -21.76 -7.05 11.38
CA THR A 121 -23.14 -7.32 11.80
C THR A 121 -23.12 -8.40 12.87
N ILE A 122 -23.80 -8.18 14.00
CA ILE A 122 -23.73 -9.08 15.16
C ILE A 122 -25.10 -9.52 15.66
N ASN A 123 -25.12 -10.64 16.38
CA ASN A 123 -26.27 -11.14 17.12
C ASN A 123 -25.80 -12.02 18.30
N ASN A 124 -26.72 -12.34 19.22
CA ASN A 124 -26.45 -13.35 20.25
C ASN A 124 -26.43 -14.76 19.64
N THR A 125 -25.51 -15.60 20.14
CA THR A 125 -25.62 -17.05 19.95
C THR A 125 -26.76 -17.61 20.81
N ALA A 126 -27.29 -18.78 20.44
CA ALA A 126 -28.38 -19.40 21.18
C ALA A 126 -27.97 -19.78 22.62
N VAL A 127 -26.71 -20.18 22.84
CA VAL A 127 -26.19 -20.47 24.19
C VAL A 127 -26.16 -19.24 25.09
N VAL A 128 -25.80 -18.07 24.56
CA VAL A 128 -25.83 -16.81 25.31
C VAL A 128 -27.27 -16.45 25.66
N ALA A 129 -28.16 -16.46 24.67
CA ALA A 129 -29.58 -16.16 24.87
C ALA A 129 -30.22 -17.11 25.89
N HIS A 130 -29.87 -18.40 25.85
CA HIS A 130 -30.35 -19.39 26.80
C HIS A 130 -29.82 -19.16 28.21
N ALA A 131 -28.52 -18.92 28.36
CA ALA A 131 -27.88 -18.68 29.66
C ALA A 131 -28.49 -17.45 30.35
N VAL A 132 -28.65 -16.35 29.60
CA VAL A 132 -29.27 -15.13 30.11
C VAL A 132 -30.75 -15.34 30.50
N SER A 133 -31.48 -16.16 29.76
CA SER A 133 -32.93 -16.36 30.00
C SER A 133 -33.23 -17.40 31.08
N ASN A 134 -32.43 -18.46 31.19
CA ASN A 134 -32.75 -19.65 31.99
C ASN A 134 -31.64 -20.06 32.97
N GLY A 135 -30.48 -19.42 32.89
CA GLY A 135 -29.24 -19.91 33.50
C GLY A 135 -28.60 -21.05 32.71
N LEU A 136 -27.29 -21.23 32.87
CA LEU A 136 -26.55 -22.33 32.29
C LEU A 136 -25.26 -22.58 33.07
N SER A 137 -25.17 -23.74 33.73
CA SER A 137 -23.99 -24.11 34.52
C SER A 137 -23.68 -23.06 35.62
N GLN A 138 -22.62 -22.25 35.47
CA GLN A 138 -22.27 -21.16 36.39
C GLN A 138 -23.07 -19.88 36.12
N ALA A 139 -23.61 -19.70 34.91
CA ALA A 139 -24.38 -18.52 34.56
C ALA A 139 -25.78 -18.57 35.21
N SER A 140 -26.18 -17.47 35.82
CA SER A 140 -27.52 -17.31 36.41
C SER A 140 -28.46 -16.63 35.40
N PRO A 141 -29.78 -16.93 35.43
CA PRO A 141 -30.74 -16.16 34.65
C PRO A 141 -30.71 -14.69 35.09
N PHE A 142 -30.75 -13.77 34.13
CA PHE A 142 -30.67 -12.34 34.41
C PHE A 142 -31.85 -11.86 35.24
N ALA A 143 -31.55 -11.03 36.23
CA ALA A 143 -32.46 -10.31 37.07
C ALA A 143 -32.36 -8.80 36.81
N GLN A 144 -33.24 -8.02 37.44
CA GLN A 144 -33.24 -6.56 37.28
C GLN A 144 -31.86 -5.96 37.63
N GLY A 145 -31.30 -5.22 36.68
CA GLY A 145 -29.98 -4.61 36.76
C GLY A 145 -28.90 -5.35 35.98
N ASP A 146 -29.19 -6.58 35.52
CA ASP A 146 -28.20 -7.37 34.78
C ASP A 146 -28.02 -6.91 33.33
N PHE A 147 -26.79 -7.06 32.84
CA PHE A 147 -26.43 -6.73 31.47
C PHE A 147 -25.33 -7.65 30.92
N LEU A 148 -25.29 -7.77 29.60
CA LEU A 148 -24.17 -8.27 28.82
C LEU A 148 -23.94 -7.29 27.67
N ARG A 149 -22.68 -6.89 27.47
CA ARG A 149 -22.25 -5.90 26.50
C ARG A 149 -21.04 -6.36 25.74
N VAL A 150 -20.91 -5.87 24.51
CA VAL A 150 -19.74 -6.08 23.65
C VAL A 150 -19.13 -4.74 23.22
N ARG A 151 -17.81 -4.69 23.07
CA ARG A 151 -17.13 -3.63 22.31
C ARG A 151 -16.09 -4.24 21.38
N PHE A 152 -15.72 -3.53 20.33
CA PHE A 152 -14.66 -3.92 19.43
C PHE A 152 -13.39 -3.14 19.70
N ILE A 153 -12.25 -3.79 19.54
CA ILE A 153 -10.94 -3.27 19.88
C ILE A 153 -10.03 -3.45 18.67
N SER A 154 -9.35 -2.38 18.26
CA SER A 154 -8.27 -2.47 17.27
C SER A 154 -6.99 -2.95 17.91
N LEU A 155 -6.22 -3.75 17.18
CA LEU A 155 -4.92 -4.25 17.64
C LEU A 155 -3.80 -3.79 16.70
N ASP A 156 -2.61 -3.57 17.25
CA ASP A 156 -1.38 -3.40 16.47
C ASP A 156 -0.82 -4.75 15.96
N GLU A 157 0.31 -4.70 15.25
CA GLU A 157 0.98 -5.89 14.70
C GLU A 157 1.46 -6.89 15.78
N ASN A 158 1.57 -6.45 17.04
CA ASN A 158 1.97 -7.27 18.19
C ASN A 158 0.76 -7.71 19.04
N ASN A 159 -0.46 -7.63 18.47
CA ASN A 159 -1.72 -7.93 19.13
C ASN A 159 -1.99 -7.10 20.40
N GLN A 160 -1.44 -5.89 20.49
CA GLN A 160 -1.73 -4.95 21.59
C GLN A 160 -2.89 -4.03 21.23
N ALA A 161 -3.80 -3.80 22.17
CA ALA A 161 -4.94 -2.92 21.98
C ALA A 161 -4.51 -1.46 21.73
N THR A 162 -5.09 -0.83 20.69
CA THR A 162 -4.77 0.55 20.29
C THR A 162 -5.94 1.52 20.49
N ASP A 163 -7.15 1.10 20.18
CA ASP A 163 -8.38 1.88 20.35
C ASP A 163 -9.59 0.93 20.51
N SER A 164 -10.75 1.46 20.91
CA SER A 164 -11.98 0.68 21.07
C SER A 164 -13.24 1.48 20.75
N THR A 165 -14.27 0.78 20.27
CA THR A 165 -15.62 1.35 20.16
C THR A 165 -16.23 1.59 21.54
N ASN A 166 -17.38 2.27 21.55
CA ASN A 166 -18.29 2.22 22.70
C ASN A 166 -18.81 0.79 22.94
N TRP A 167 -19.38 0.58 24.13
CA TRP A 167 -20.09 -0.65 24.48
C TRP A 167 -21.47 -0.69 23.82
N TYR A 168 -21.82 -1.87 23.30
CA TYR A 168 -23.12 -2.20 22.72
C TYR A 168 -23.80 -3.27 23.57
N ASP A 169 -25.08 -3.07 23.90
CA ASP A 169 -25.85 -4.04 24.68
C ASP A 169 -26.18 -5.28 23.85
N LEU A 170 -25.85 -6.46 24.39
CA LEU A 170 -26.30 -7.77 23.88
C LEU A 170 -27.52 -8.28 24.65
N ALA A 171 -27.58 -7.98 25.96
CA ALA A 171 -28.70 -8.29 26.82
C ALA A 171 -28.78 -7.27 27.96
N VAL A 172 -29.98 -6.83 28.32
CA VAL A 172 -30.22 -5.95 29.49
C VAL A 172 -31.52 -6.34 30.14
N HIS A 173 -31.56 -6.36 31.47
CA HIS A 173 -32.79 -6.57 32.23
C HIS A 173 -33.10 -5.35 33.11
N ASP A 174 -33.91 -4.42 32.61
CA ASP A 174 -34.30 -3.19 33.32
C ASP A 174 -35.68 -3.26 34.01
N GLY A 175 -36.20 -4.49 34.14
CA GLY A 175 -37.55 -4.79 34.59
C GLY A 175 -38.26 -5.72 33.59
N THR A 176 -37.82 -5.68 32.33
CA THR A 176 -38.08 -6.71 31.32
C THR A 176 -36.77 -7.13 30.68
N LEU A 177 -36.58 -8.43 30.43
CA LEU A 177 -35.41 -8.90 29.71
C LEU A 177 -35.50 -8.48 28.24
N TRP A 178 -34.52 -7.70 27.79
CA TRP A 178 -34.26 -7.43 26.38
C TRP A 178 -33.02 -8.21 25.93
N LEU A 179 -33.14 -8.87 24.77
CA LEU A 179 -32.08 -9.60 24.11
C LEU A 179 -31.92 -9.07 22.68
N MET A 180 -30.68 -8.82 22.27
CA MET A 180 -30.36 -8.68 20.85
C MET A 180 -30.69 -10.01 20.16
N SER A 181 -31.76 -10.01 19.37
CA SER A 181 -32.25 -11.17 18.62
C SER A 181 -32.38 -10.89 17.12
N GLN A 182 -32.08 -9.65 16.72
CA GLN A 182 -32.00 -9.21 15.34
C GLN A 182 -30.55 -8.87 15.02
N TRP A 183 -30.11 -9.24 13.83
CA TRP A 183 -28.81 -8.86 13.29
C TRP A 183 -28.65 -7.34 13.30
N THR A 184 -27.61 -6.85 13.98
CA THR A 184 -27.38 -5.42 14.21
C THR A 184 -26.00 -5.04 13.68
N THR A 185 -25.96 -4.09 12.75
CA THR A 185 -24.69 -3.58 12.19
C THR A 185 -24.03 -2.57 13.12
N ILE A 186 -22.75 -2.77 13.36
CA ILE A 186 -21.89 -1.95 14.21
C ILE A 186 -20.87 -1.23 13.34
N ASP A 187 -20.75 0.09 13.53
CA ASP A 187 -19.72 0.92 12.88
C ASP A 187 -18.40 0.80 13.63
N LEU A 188 -17.37 0.40 12.90
CA LEU A 188 -15.98 0.22 13.31
C LEU A 188 -15.04 1.20 12.60
N SER A 189 -15.55 2.10 11.75
CA SER A 189 -14.75 3.01 10.92
C SER A 189 -13.80 3.89 11.74
N SER A 190 -14.15 4.21 12.98
CA SER A 190 -13.30 4.97 13.91
C SER A 190 -12.03 4.23 14.32
N LEU A 191 -12.02 2.89 14.25
CA LEU A 191 -10.87 2.07 14.65
C LEU A 191 -9.73 2.13 13.63
N HIS A 192 -10.01 2.48 12.37
CA HIS A 192 -9.04 2.53 11.26
C HIS A 192 -8.09 1.33 11.20
N SER A 193 -8.61 0.11 11.47
CA SER A 193 -7.80 -1.09 11.63
C SER A 193 -8.26 -2.23 10.72
N ASN A 194 -7.31 -3.02 10.21
CA ASN A 194 -7.58 -4.33 9.59
C ASN A 194 -7.53 -5.49 10.61
N ARG A 195 -7.14 -5.23 11.85
CA ARG A 195 -7.02 -6.23 12.91
C ARG A 195 -7.91 -5.82 14.08
N ILE A 196 -8.94 -6.61 14.33
CA ILE A 196 -9.91 -6.34 15.39
C ILE A 196 -10.14 -7.57 16.27
N THR A 197 -10.47 -7.33 17.53
CA THR A 197 -11.01 -8.32 18.47
C THR A 197 -12.25 -7.73 19.12
N PHE A 198 -12.98 -8.51 19.92
CA PHE A 198 -14.12 -8.01 20.69
C PHE A 198 -13.99 -8.36 22.16
N GLU A 199 -14.51 -7.54 23.05
CA GLU A 199 -14.52 -7.82 24.48
C GLU A 199 -15.96 -7.90 24.97
N LEU A 200 -16.24 -8.87 25.83
CA LEU A 200 -17.53 -8.99 26.51
C LEU A 200 -17.41 -8.58 27.97
N SER A 201 -18.38 -7.80 28.43
CA SER A 201 -18.53 -7.41 29.82
C SER A 201 -19.98 -7.65 30.25
N GLY A 202 -20.18 -8.21 31.44
CA GLY A 202 -21.50 -8.47 31.97
C GLY A 202 -21.53 -8.40 33.49
N SER A 203 -22.74 -8.37 34.04
CA SER A 203 -22.97 -8.30 35.48
C SER A 203 -22.91 -9.65 36.20
N ASP A 204 -23.18 -10.74 35.47
CA ASP A 204 -23.03 -12.10 35.99
C ASP A 204 -21.57 -12.57 35.84
N GLU A 205 -20.76 -12.21 36.83
CA GLU A 205 -19.33 -12.48 36.89
C GLU A 205 -18.90 -13.04 38.25
N ASP A 206 -17.87 -13.88 38.23
CA ASP A 206 -17.12 -14.27 39.42
C ASP A 206 -15.91 -13.31 39.59
N PRO A 207 -15.66 -12.77 40.79
CA PRO A 207 -14.56 -11.81 41.02
C PRO A 207 -13.15 -12.34 40.74
N LEU A 208 -12.94 -13.66 40.70
CA LEU A 208 -11.65 -14.29 40.45
C LEU A 208 -11.57 -14.90 39.05
N PHE A 209 -12.69 -15.39 38.52
CA PHE A 209 -12.70 -16.14 37.27
C PHE A 209 -13.25 -15.36 36.09
N GLY A 210 -13.90 -14.21 36.30
CA GLY A 210 -14.45 -13.37 35.24
C GLY A 210 -15.89 -13.73 34.90
N LEU A 211 -16.30 -13.42 33.67
CA LEU A 211 -17.68 -13.53 33.21
C LEU A 211 -18.20 -14.98 33.32
N ASN A 212 -19.35 -15.19 34.00
CA ASN A 212 -20.01 -16.49 34.05
C ASN A 212 -20.83 -16.75 32.78
N THR A 213 -21.41 -15.68 32.22
CA THR A 213 -22.16 -15.77 30.96
C THR A 213 -21.22 -16.21 29.81
N PRO A 214 -21.64 -17.16 28.96
CA PRO A 214 -20.86 -17.63 27.82
C PRO A 214 -20.27 -16.49 26.95
N SER A 215 -18.95 -16.48 26.74
CA SER A 215 -18.28 -15.44 25.94
C SER A 215 -18.32 -15.70 24.43
N TYR A 216 -19.52 -15.91 23.88
CA TYR A 216 -19.74 -16.17 22.45
C TYR A 216 -20.46 -15.00 21.75
N LEU A 217 -20.15 -14.77 20.49
CA LEU A 217 -20.78 -13.78 19.63
C LEU A 217 -21.04 -14.37 18.25
N ALA A 218 -22.22 -14.11 17.68
CA ALA A 218 -22.50 -14.38 16.27
C ALA A 218 -22.13 -13.14 15.44
N ILE A 219 -21.36 -13.34 14.39
CA ILE A 219 -20.80 -12.32 13.50
C ILE A 219 -21.18 -12.67 12.07
N ASP A 220 -21.62 -11.68 11.31
CA ASP A 220 -21.88 -11.77 9.89
C ASP A 220 -21.59 -10.44 9.18
N ASN A 221 -21.58 -10.45 7.85
CA ASN A 221 -21.43 -9.27 6.99
C ASN A 221 -20.30 -8.33 7.45
N VAL A 222 -19.07 -8.86 7.47
CA VAL A 222 -17.87 -8.07 7.75
C VAL A 222 -17.54 -7.24 6.51
N VAL A 223 -17.71 -5.93 6.59
CA VAL A 223 -17.44 -5.01 5.48
C VAL A 223 -16.01 -4.51 5.56
N ILE A 224 -15.27 -4.70 4.47
CA ILE A 224 -13.85 -4.38 4.36
C ILE A 224 -13.67 -3.33 3.28
N HIS A 225 -12.99 -2.24 3.64
CA HIS A 225 -12.63 -1.15 2.73
C HIS A 225 -11.14 -1.19 2.47
N GLU A 226 -10.71 -1.05 1.22
CA GLU A 226 -9.30 -0.78 0.96
C GLU A 226 -8.95 0.63 1.44
N VAL A 227 -7.86 0.73 2.21
CA VAL A 227 -7.24 2.02 2.48
C VAL A 227 -6.28 2.27 1.33
N THR A 228 -6.63 3.18 0.42
CA THR A 228 -5.67 3.69 -0.55
C THR A 228 -4.58 4.42 0.22
N GLN A 229 -3.45 3.76 0.45
CA GLN A 229 -2.25 4.44 0.89
C GLN A 229 -1.85 5.45 -0.20
N PRO A 230 -1.46 6.68 0.17
CA PRO A 230 -0.98 7.63 -0.82
C PRO A 230 0.20 7.02 -1.56
N ALA A 231 0.32 7.35 -2.85
CA ALA A 231 1.46 6.91 -3.62
C ALA A 231 2.75 7.44 -2.97
N SER A 232 3.84 6.69 -3.12
CA SER A 232 5.16 7.12 -2.66
C SER A 232 6.25 6.66 -3.60
N VAL A 233 7.27 7.49 -3.79
CA VAL A 233 8.45 7.12 -4.56
C VAL A 233 9.37 6.30 -3.65
N VAL A 234 9.57 5.03 -3.98
CA VAL A 234 10.32 4.07 -3.15
C VAL A 234 11.75 3.83 -3.64
N ASP A 235 12.04 4.12 -4.91
CA ASP A 235 13.41 4.20 -5.44
C ASP A 235 13.47 5.27 -6.54
N SER A 236 14.64 5.92 -6.66
CA SER A 236 14.92 6.87 -7.73
C SER A 236 16.40 6.80 -8.08
N TYR A 237 16.72 6.52 -9.34
CA TYR A 237 18.10 6.28 -9.74
C TYR A 237 18.43 6.72 -11.17
N ILE A 238 19.73 6.86 -11.42
CA ILE A 238 20.26 7.20 -12.74
C ILE A 238 20.39 5.93 -13.58
N TYR A 239 19.97 6.04 -14.84
CA TYR A 239 20.09 4.98 -15.83
C TYR A 239 20.81 5.54 -17.06
N HIS A 240 21.94 4.92 -17.44
CA HIS A 240 22.73 5.38 -18.58
C HIS A 240 22.15 4.82 -19.88
N ALA A 241 21.20 5.55 -20.48
CA ALA A 241 20.52 5.20 -21.73
C ALA A 241 21.48 5.24 -22.93
N GLY A 242 22.29 4.20 -23.10
CA GLY A 242 23.41 4.17 -24.03
C GLY A 242 24.56 3.28 -23.58
N TRP A 243 24.49 2.76 -22.35
CA TRP A 243 25.38 1.71 -21.85
C TRP A 243 25.47 0.53 -22.82
N THR A 244 26.67 0.24 -23.31
CA THR A 244 26.92 -0.94 -24.17
C THR A 244 27.77 -2.02 -23.50
N GLY A 245 28.21 -1.78 -22.25
CA GLY A 245 28.98 -2.75 -21.47
C GLY A 245 28.15 -3.92 -20.95
N SER A 246 28.80 -4.83 -20.24
CA SER A 246 28.12 -5.96 -19.58
C SER A 246 27.45 -5.52 -18.28
N GLY A 247 26.34 -6.17 -17.92
CA GLY A 247 25.60 -5.89 -16.69
C GLY A 247 24.58 -4.76 -16.81
N ALA A 248 24.12 -4.25 -15.66
CA ALA A 248 23.05 -3.27 -15.61
C ALA A 248 23.53 -1.86 -15.99
N SER A 249 22.70 -1.12 -16.72
CA SER A 249 22.93 0.29 -17.06
C SER A 249 22.64 1.27 -15.90
N ARG A 250 22.14 0.75 -14.76
CA ARG A 250 21.93 1.54 -13.54
C ARG A 250 23.27 2.00 -12.98
N ASP A 251 23.34 3.27 -12.62
CA ASP A 251 24.46 3.80 -11.86
C ASP A 251 24.22 3.61 -10.36
N PHE A 252 25.00 2.73 -9.73
CA PHE A 252 24.92 2.49 -8.28
C PHE A 252 25.79 3.45 -7.47
N GLY A 253 26.67 4.21 -8.14
CA GLY A 253 27.53 5.23 -7.50
C GLY A 253 26.87 6.60 -7.45
N LYS A 254 25.71 6.76 -8.11
CA LYS A 254 25.01 8.03 -8.24
C LYS A 254 23.56 7.91 -7.82
N SER A 255 23.01 8.98 -7.25
CA SER A 255 21.62 9.05 -6.81
C SER A 255 21.02 10.42 -7.09
N LEU A 256 19.70 10.45 -7.26
CA LEU A 256 18.98 11.72 -7.23
C LEU A 256 18.93 12.25 -5.80
N ALA A 257 19.14 13.55 -5.64
CA ALA A 257 18.93 14.22 -4.35
C ALA A 257 17.47 14.62 -4.22
N GLN A 258 16.76 14.06 -3.23
CA GLN A 258 15.38 14.45 -2.92
C GLN A 258 15.35 15.74 -2.11
N GLU A 259 14.48 16.68 -2.47
CA GLU A 259 14.22 17.89 -1.71
C GLU A 259 13.62 17.57 -0.34
N GLY A 260 14.24 18.06 0.72
CA GLY A 260 13.74 17.93 2.09
C GLY A 260 13.45 19.29 2.73
N ASN A 261 13.06 19.27 4.01
CA ASN A 261 12.68 20.47 4.77
C ASN A 261 13.85 21.39 5.18
N GLY A 262 15.08 21.10 4.73
CA GLY A 262 16.28 21.80 5.14
C GLY A 262 17.25 22.03 3.98
N GLN A 263 18.24 22.90 4.22
CA GLN A 263 19.28 23.15 3.24
C GLN A 263 20.11 21.89 3.03
N GLN A 264 20.17 21.42 1.77
CA GLN A 264 20.97 20.29 1.35
C GLN A 264 22.04 20.77 0.37
N MET A 265 23.30 20.39 0.64
CA MET A 265 24.37 20.56 -0.34
C MET A 265 24.31 19.41 -1.33
N LEU A 266 24.23 19.71 -2.63
CA LEU A 266 24.34 18.70 -3.67
C LEU A 266 25.82 18.38 -3.90
N GLY A 267 26.17 17.10 -3.93
CA GLY A 267 27.56 16.64 -3.99
C GLY A 267 27.85 15.75 -5.18
N PHE A 268 29.07 15.20 -5.21
CA PHE A 268 29.51 14.29 -6.27
C PHE A 268 28.64 13.03 -6.43
N PRO A 269 27.99 12.47 -5.39
CA PRO A 269 26.99 11.40 -5.57
C PRO A 269 25.78 11.81 -6.43
N ASN A 270 25.48 13.10 -6.54
CA ASN A 270 24.36 13.61 -7.33
C ASN A 270 24.80 14.17 -8.69
N LEU A 271 26.08 14.02 -9.05
CA LEU A 271 26.70 14.60 -10.25
C LEU A 271 27.20 13.48 -11.17
N ILE A 272 26.57 13.30 -12.32
CA ILE A 272 27.02 12.36 -13.37
C ILE A 272 27.93 13.08 -14.39
N ASN A 273 28.68 12.35 -15.20
CA ASN A 273 29.76 12.93 -16.00
C ASN A 273 29.89 12.38 -17.42
N THR A 274 28.84 11.74 -17.94
CA THR A 274 28.90 10.94 -19.16
C THR A 274 28.94 11.77 -20.44
N LEU A 275 29.33 11.14 -21.55
CA LEU A 275 29.23 11.73 -22.88
C LEU A 275 27.77 11.91 -23.32
N HIS A 276 26.81 11.26 -22.68
CA HIS A 276 25.41 11.29 -23.10
C HIS A 276 24.57 12.34 -22.37
N GLY A 277 25.09 13.04 -21.35
CA GLY A 277 24.26 13.94 -20.56
C GLY A 277 23.38 13.19 -19.56
N ILE A 278 22.43 13.91 -18.97
CA ILE A 278 21.29 13.31 -18.27
C ILE A 278 20.32 12.84 -19.36
N ASN A 279 20.29 11.53 -19.64
CA ASN A 279 19.50 10.95 -20.72
C ASN A 279 18.47 9.91 -20.26
N ALA A 280 18.61 9.34 -19.06
CA ALA A 280 17.51 8.64 -18.40
C ALA A 280 17.58 8.68 -16.87
N VAL A 281 16.39 8.74 -16.27
CA VAL A 281 16.14 8.59 -14.83
C VAL A 281 15.02 7.57 -14.69
N VAL A 282 15.11 6.72 -13.67
CA VAL A 282 14.06 5.75 -13.35
C VAL A 282 13.52 6.02 -11.96
N LEU A 283 12.20 5.93 -11.83
CA LEU A 283 11.44 6.11 -10.61
C LEU A 283 10.64 4.84 -10.35
N ASP A 284 10.76 4.28 -9.14
CA ASP A 284 9.87 3.22 -8.67
C ASP A 284 8.85 3.86 -7.73
N ILE A 285 7.57 3.80 -8.08
CA ILE A 285 6.47 4.44 -7.35
C ILE A 285 5.52 3.36 -6.86
N GLN A 286 5.35 3.26 -5.55
CA GLN A 286 4.39 2.37 -4.92
C GLN A 286 3.00 3.02 -4.89
N ASN A 287 1.96 2.23 -5.15
CA ASN A 287 0.54 2.61 -5.14
C ASN A 287 0.20 3.74 -6.14
N LEU A 288 0.85 3.77 -7.31
CA LEU A 288 0.58 4.74 -8.37
C LEU A 288 -0.89 4.62 -8.84
N SER A 289 -1.65 5.71 -8.80
CA SER A 289 -3.12 5.62 -8.92
C SER A 289 -3.65 5.35 -10.33
N ASN A 290 -3.04 5.94 -11.37
CA ASN A 290 -3.49 5.74 -12.75
C ASN A 290 -2.29 5.75 -13.73
N VAL A 291 -1.60 4.62 -13.81
CA VAL A 291 -0.42 4.43 -14.66
C VAL A 291 -0.74 4.71 -16.14
N ALA A 292 -1.89 4.24 -16.63
CA ALA A 292 -2.31 4.43 -18.03
C ALA A 292 -2.60 5.90 -18.39
N GLY A 293 -2.91 6.74 -17.40
CA GLY A 293 -3.14 8.17 -17.56
C GLY A 293 -1.89 9.04 -17.36
N LEU A 294 -0.78 8.46 -16.93
CA LEU A 294 0.44 9.19 -16.62
C LEU A 294 1.00 9.90 -17.86
N SER A 295 1.31 11.19 -17.73
CA SER A 295 1.77 12.02 -18.84
C SER A 295 2.76 13.09 -18.37
N VAL A 296 3.35 13.85 -19.32
CA VAL A 296 4.24 14.98 -18.99
C VAL A 296 3.58 16.02 -18.08
N ASN A 297 2.25 16.11 -18.04
CA ASN A 297 1.53 17.06 -17.19
C ASN A 297 1.62 16.71 -15.70
N ASP A 298 1.87 15.44 -15.38
CA ASP A 298 2.09 14.94 -14.02
C ASP A 298 3.51 15.24 -13.51
N PHE A 299 4.33 15.86 -14.35
CA PHE A 299 5.71 16.22 -14.04
C PHE A 299 5.98 17.69 -14.35
N ARG A 300 7.10 18.19 -13.81
CA ARG A 300 7.75 19.39 -14.30
C ARG A 300 9.25 19.17 -14.32
N PHE A 301 9.89 19.56 -15.42
CA PHE A 301 11.32 19.45 -15.60
C PHE A 301 11.90 20.84 -15.78
N GLN A 302 12.87 21.21 -14.95
CA GLN A 302 13.55 22.49 -15.04
C GLN A 302 15.05 22.27 -14.98
N TRP A 303 15.82 23.08 -15.68
CA TRP A 303 17.29 22.97 -15.68
C TRP A 303 17.96 24.28 -15.29
N SER A 304 19.11 24.18 -14.63
CA SER A 304 19.91 25.35 -14.30
C SER A 304 20.46 26.01 -15.58
N PRO A 305 20.99 27.24 -15.48
CA PRO A 305 21.92 27.75 -16.48
C PRO A 305 23.04 26.72 -16.73
N GLN A 306 23.57 26.73 -17.95
CA GLN A 306 24.67 25.84 -18.31
C GLN A 306 25.98 26.35 -17.71
N GLY A 307 26.75 25.42 -17.17
CA GLY A 307 28.03 25.69 -16.52
C GLY A 307 27.87 26.25 -15.12
N ALA A 308 28.93 26.90 -14.61
CA ALA A 308 28.87 27.61 -13.34
C ALA A 308 27.99 28.85 -13.43
N PHE A 309 27.11 29.03 -12.46
CA PHE A 309 26.21 30.16 -12.32
C PHE A 309 26.19 30.67 -10.87
N ASP A 310 25.66 31.88 -10.65
CA ASP A 310 25.42 32.41 -9.31
C ASP A 310 24.05 31.93 -8.78
N PRO A 311 23.99 31.11 -7.70
CA PRO A 311 22.74 30.62 -7.14
C PRO A 311 21.83 31.72 -6.59
N ILE A 312 22.40 32.87 -6.19
CA ILE A 312 21.63 34.02 -5.68
C ILE A 312 20.92 34.72 -6.84
N ALA A 313 21.61 34.90 -7.97
CA ALA A 313 21.01 35.47 -9.18
C ALA A 313 20.07 34.50 -9.91
N HIS A 314 20.23 33.19 -9.70
CA HIS A 314 19.42 32.13 -10.33
C HIS A 314 18.83 31.16 -9.30
N PRO A 315 17.90 31.62 -8.44
CA PRO A 315 17.25 30.75 -7.46
C PRO A 315 16.41 29.67 -8.15
N LEU A 316 16.20 28.53 -7.48
CA LEU A 316 15.58 27.32 -8.05
C LEU A 316 14.24 27.57 -8.78
N GLY A 317 13.43 28.51 -8.29
CA GLY A 317 12.14 28.88 -8.91
C GLY A 317 12.27 29.56 -10.28
N THR A 318 13.44 30.10 -10.63
CA THR A 318 13.71 30.84 -11.88
C THR A 318 14.30 29.97 -12.98
N TRP A 319 14.57 28.69 -12.71
CA TRP A 319 15.09 27.77 -13.70
C TRP A 319 14.06 27.59 -14.83
N GLN A 320 14.53 27.71 -16.07
CA GLN A 320 13.70 27.51 -17.25
C GLN A 320 13.30 26.04 -17.38
N ASP A 321 12.19 25.78 -18.08
CA ASP A 321 11.75 24.42 -18.33
C ASP A 321 12.75 23.69 -19.25
N ALA A 322 13.01 22.43 -18.91
CA ALA A 322 13.84 21.53 -19.70
C ALA A 322 12.99 20.81 -20.77
N PRO A 323 13.61 20.23 -21.81
CA PRO A 323 12.89 19.39 -22.77
C PRO A 323 12.10 18.28 -22.07
N ALA A 324 10.88 18.01 -22.54
CA ALA A 324 10.07 16.91 -22.02
C ALA A 324 10.72 15.55 -22.35
N PRO A 325 10.79 14.60 -21.40
CA PRO A 325 11.19 13.24 -21.68
C PRO A 325 10.09 12.45 -22.40
N THR A 326 10.48 11.33 -22.98
CA THR A 326 9.57 10.20 -23.20
C THR A 326 9.36 9.48 -21.87
N ILE A 327 8.12 9.20 -21.51
CA ILE A 327 7.75 8.49 -20.28
C ILE A 327 7.36 7.07 -20.66
N THR A 328 8.02 6.09 -20.07
CA THR A 328 7.75 4.66 -20.31
C THR A 328 7.47 3.96 -18.99
N ASP A 329 6.30 3.34 -18.86
CA ASP A 329 6.05 2.37 -17.81
C ASP A 329 6.69 1.03 -18.20
N LEU A 330 7.61 0.54 -17.37
CA LEU A 330 8.32 -0.72 -17.56
C LEU A 330 7.66 -1.89 -16.83
N GLN A 331 6.62 -1.64 -16.03
CA GLN A 331 5.87 -2.59 -15.19
C GLN A 331 6.73 -3.47 -14.28
N LEU A 332 6.48 -3.40 -12.97
CA LEU A 332 6.98 -4.40 -12.03
C LEU A 332 5.82 -5.25 -11.50
N SER A 333 6.15 -6.39 -10.92
CA SER A 333 5.15 -7.21 -10.21
C SER A 333 4.78 -6.57 -8.87
N GLY A 334 3.50 -6.58 -8.52
CA GLY A 334 3.01 -6.10 -7.22
C GLY A 334 2.40 -4.71 -7.31
N SER A 335 2.54 -3.90 -6.25
CA SER A 335 1.97 -2.56 -6.14
C SER A 335 2.95 -1.43 -6.49
N THR A 336 4.10 -1.76 -7.07
CA THR A 336 5.12 -0.78 -7.48
C THR A 336 5.19 -0.71 -8.99
N ASP A 337 5.13 0.50 -9.54
CA ASP A 337 5.32 0.76 -10.96
C ASP A 337 6.69 1.39 -11.21
N ARG A 338 7.33 1.01 -12.32
CA ARG A 338 8.64 1.53 -12.72
C ARG A 338 8.51 2.45 -13.91
N ILE A 339 8.78 3.73 -13.70
CA ILE A 339 8.67 4.78 -14.72
C ILE A 339 10.07 5.20 -15.18
N GLU A 340 10.40 4.95 -16.44
CA GLU A 340 11.59 5.50 -17.11
C GLU A 340 11.25 6.86 -17.74
N LEU A 341 12.01 7.88 -17.38
CA LEU A 341 12.02 9.20 -17.98
C LEU A 341 13.25 9.31 -18.89
N ARG A 342 13.03 9.35 -20.21
CA ARG A 342 14.11 9.30 -21.21
C ARG A 342 14.19 10.58 -22.06
N TRP A 343 15.38 11.17 -22.13
CA TRP A 343 15.73 12.29 -23.01
C TRP A 343 16.65 11.84 -24.14
N ALA A 344 16.78 12.65 -25.18
CA ALA A 344 17.77 12.36 -26.21
C ALA A 344 19.19 12.67 -25.70
N ASN A 345 20.16 11.88 -26.17
CA ASN A 345 21.56 12.04 -25.78
C ASN A 345 22.04 13.48 -26.02
N SER A 346 22.80 13.98 -25.05
CA SER A 346 23.41 15.32 -25.02
C SER A 346 22.45 16.51 -24.94
N GLN A 347 21.14 16.31 -24.77
CA GLN A 347 20.20 17.43 -24.59
C GLN A 347 20.43 18.16 -23.28
N ILE A 348 20.65 17.43 -22.18
CA ILE A 348 20.83 17.99 -20.84
C ILE A 348 22.27 17.73 -20.41
N LYS A 349 23.14 18.72 -20.62
CA LYS A 349 24.58 18.65 -20.29
C LYS A 349 25.06 19.87 -19.53
N ASN A 350 26.05 19.61 -18.68
CA ASN A 350 26.84 20.61 -17.95
C ASN A 350 25.93 21.57 -17.17
N ARG A 351 24.97 21.01 -16.44
CA ARG A 351 23.92 21.72 -15.71
C ARG A 351 23.22 20.79 -14.73
N TRP A 352 22.44 21.37 -13.82
CA TRP A 352 21.53 20.63 -12.95
C TRP A 352 20.15 20.49 -13.60
N LEU A 353 19.49 19.37 -13.33
CA LEU A 353 18.10 19.08 -13.66
C LEU A 353 17.32 18.92 -12.35
N ARG A 354 16.22 19.66 -12.26
CA ARG A 354 15.17 19.56 -11.25
C ARG A 354 13.99 18.81 -11.85
N ILE A 355 13.59 17.73 -11.20
CA ILE A 355 12.47 16.87 -11.57
C ILE A 355 11.42 17.00 -10.47
N THR A 356 10.25 17.54 -10.80
CA THR A 356 9.10 17.57 -9.91
C THR A 356 8.07 16.55 -10.40
N ILE A 357 7.70 15.62 -9.53
CA ILE A 357 6.56 14.72 -9.71
C ILE A 357 5.40 15.36 -8.96
N ARG A 358 4.34 15.73 -9.67
CA ARG A 358 3.24 16.49 -9.10
C ARG A 358 2.28 15.58 -8.34
N ALA A 359 1.67 16.09 -7.28
CA ALA A 359 0.48 15.51 -6.68
C ALA A 359 -0.73 15.72 -7.60
N THR A 360 -1.05 14.69 -8.39
CA THR A 360 -2.21 14.67 -9.29
C THR A 360 -3.05 13.43 -9.04
N ALA A 361 -4.26 13.40 -9.61
CA ALA A 361 -5.10 12.21 -9.57
C ALA A 361 -4.44 11.00 -10.26
N ASN A 362 -3.52 11.22 -11.21
CA ASN A 362 -2.81 10.12 -11.85
C ASN A 362 -1.68 9.57 -10.99
N THR A 363 -0.95 10.45 -10.29
CA THR A 363 0.18 10.03 -9.45
C THR A 363 -0.27 9.49 -8.09
N GLY A 364 -1.34 10.02 -7.51
CA GLY A 364 -1.79 9.61 -6.17
C GLY A 364 -0.91 10.10 -5.02
N LEU A 365 0.08 10.95 -5.31
CA LEU A 365 0.95 11.54 -4.29
C LEU A 365 0.15 12.55 -3.45
N SER A 366 0.41 12.58 -2.14
CA SER A 366 -0.20 13.57 -1.23
C SER A 366 0.42 14.97 -1.36
N GLN A 367 1.64 15.06 -1.88
CA GLN A 367 2.38 16.30 -2.14
C GLN A 367 3.39 16.09 -3.26
N ASP A 368 3.75 17.18 -3.95
CA ASP A 368 4.80 17.16 -4.97
C ASP A 368 6.10 16.57 -4.40
N GLN A 369 6.76 15.71 -5.17
CA GLN A 369 8.09 15.17 -4.86
C GLN A 369 9.11 15.79 -5.80
N VAL A 370 10.20 16.33 -5.26
CA VAL A 370 11.21 17.07 -6.04
C VAL A 370 12.57 16.41 -5.91
N TYR A 371 13.23 16.21 -7.05
CA TYR A 371 14.53 15.56 -7.15
C TYR A 371 15.50 16.37 -7.99
N TYR A 372 16.79 16.26 -7.67
CA TYR A 372 17.88 16.95 -8.35
C TYR A 372 18.96 15.98 -8.81
N VAL A 373 19.48 16.20 -10.02
CA VAL A 373 20.68 15.54 -10.56
C VAL A 373 21.49 16.53 -11.39
N GLY A 374 22.80 16.51 -11.20
CA GLY A 374 23.76 17.32 -11.93
C GLY A 374 24.45 16.53 -13.02
N HIS A 375 24.95 17.25 -14.01
CA HIS A 375 25.87 16.68 -14.99
C HIS A 375 27.05 17.62 -15.26
N LEU A 376 28.28 17.10 -15.23
CA LEU A 376 29.47 17.80 -15.73
C LEU A 376 30.38 16.80 -16.46
N GLN A 377 30.45 16.91 -17.79
CA GLN A 377 31.18 15.94 -18.62
C GLN A 377 32.68 15.96 -18.27
N GLY A 378 33.24 14.81 -17.92
CA GLY A 378 34.68 14.68 -17.66
C GLY A 378 35.15 15.00 -16.25
N GLU A 379 34.25 15.39 -15.34
CA GLU A 379 34.54 15.49 -13.90
C GLU A 379 34.53 14.08 -13.29
N VAL A 380 35.66 13.62 -12.73
CA VAL A 380 35.81 12.23 -12.24
C VAL A 380 36.27 12.15 -10.79
N ASP A 381 36.76 13.24 -10.21
CA ASP A 381 37.34 13.22 -8.85
C ASP A 381 36.42 13.86 -7.78
N GLY A 382 35.44 14.66 -8.19
CA GLY A 382 34.48 15.29 -7.30
C GLY A 382 35.08 16.39 -6.43
N VAL A 383 36.23 16.93 -6.82
CA VAL A 383 36.92 17.98 -6.09
C VAL A 383 36.25 19.33 -6.37
N ILE A 384 35.91 20.02 -5.28
CA ILE A 384 35.32 21.36 -5.33
C ILE A 384 36.40 22.41 -5.05
N SER A 385 36.47 23.43 -5.88
CA SER A 385 37.29 24.62 -5.67
C SER A 385 36.44 25.88 -5.79
N ALA A 386 36.51 26.76 -4.79
CA ALA A 386 35.69 27.98 -4.72
C ALA A 386 34.19 27.75 -4.95
N GLY A 387 33.65 26.65 -4.41
CA GLY A 387 32.25 26.27 -4.53
C GLY A 387 31.83 25.78 -5.92
N LYS A 388 32.77 25.31 -6.75
CA LYS A 388 32.50 24.78 -8.09
C LYS A 388 33.26 23.47 -8.33
N TYR A 389 32.63 22.56 -9.04
CA TYR A 389 33.33 21.50 -9.77
C TYR A 389 34.03 22.12 -10.98
N THR A 390 35.23 21.66 -11.30
CA THR A 390 35.99 22.14 -12.46
C THR A 390 36.75 20.98 -13.05
N VAL A 391 36.51 20.70 -14.33
CA VAL A 391 37.24 19.65 -15.04
C VAL A 391 38.69 20.11 -15.24
N LEU A 392 39.63 19.43 -14.61
CA LEU A 392 41.05 19.73 -14.59
C LEU A 392 41.87 18.61 -15.23
N ILE A 393 43.18 18.82 -15.29
CA ILE A 393 44.12 17.80 -15.76
C ILE A 393 44.11 16.58 -14.84
N ALA A 394 43.81 16.76 -13.55
CA ALA A 394 43.67 15.67 -12.58
C ALA A 394 42.61 14.66 -13.03
N ASP A 395 41.48 15.13 -13.57
CA ASP A 395 40.44 14.23 -14.09
C ASP A 395 40.92 13.40 -15.27
N LEU A 396 41.63 14.04 -16.22
CA LEU A 396 42.21 13.34 -17.37
C LEU A 396 43.22 12.28 -16.92
N LEU A 397 43.98 12.54 -15.86
CA LEU A 397 44.89 11.56 -15.26
C LEU A 397 44.11 10.44 -14.56
N GLY A 398 42.98 10.74 -13.92
CA GLY A 398 42.05 9.78 -13.37
C GLY A 398 41.54 8.80 -14.43
N VAL A 399 41.03 9.32 -15.55
CA VAL A 399 40.61 8.49 -16.69
C VAL A 399 41.79 7.68 -17.24
N ARG A 400 42.95 8.33 -17.43
CA ARG A 400 44.16 7.67 -17.96
C ARG A 400 44.64 6.51 -17.10
N SER A 401 44.47 6.58 -15.78
CA SER A 401 44.86 5.52 -14.86
C SER A 401 44.01 4.24 -15.01
N ALA A 402 42.82 4.37 -15.60
CA ALA A 402 41.86 3.28 -15.77
C ALA A 402 41.81 2.68 -17.18
N ILE A 403 42.63 3.16 -18.13
CA ILE A 403 42.63 2.66 -19.52
C ILE A 403 42.70 1.12 -19.58
N SER A 404 41.93 0.55 -20.50
CA SER A 404 41.78 -0.89 -20.77
C SER A 404 41.10 -1.68 -19.66
N GLN A 405 40.60 -1.05 -18.60
CA GLN A 405 39.81 -1.72 -17.59
C GLN A 405 38.38 -1.92 -18.08
N GLN A 406 37.86 -3.14 -17.93
CA GLN A 406 36.43 -3.41 -18.02
C GLN A 406 35.76 -2.93 -16.73
N VAL A 407 34.68 -2.18 -16.87
CA VAL A 407 34.02 -1.52 -15.75
C VAL A 407 32.51 -1.63 -15.85
N SER A 408 31.80 -1.27 -14.79
CA SER A 408 30.34 -1.17 -14.78
C SER A 408 29.88 0.26 -15.14
N ALA A 409 28.58 0.43 -15.35
CA ALA A 409 27.97 1.72 -15.67
C ALA A 409 28.23 2.80 -14.59
N SER A 410 28.49 2.40 -13.34
CA SER A 410 28.82 3.30 -12.22
C SER A 410 30.22 3.91 -12.29
N ASN A 411 31.10 3.40 -13.15
CA ASN A 411 32.47 3.88 -13.19
C ASN A 411 32.55 5.27 -13.82
N VAL A 412 33.19 6.19 -13.12
CA VAL A 412 33.31 7.61 -13.52
C VAL A 412 34.36 7.84 -14.60
N ALA A 413 35.30 6.91 -14.83
CA ALA A 413 36.31 7.02 -15.87
C ALA A 413 35.80 6.55 -17.25
N ASP A 414 34.77 5.71 -17.28
CA ASP A 414 34.04 5.36 -18.50
C ASP A 414 32.98 6.44 -18.79
N ILE A 415 33.40 7.42 -19.58
CA ILE A 415 32.64 8.61 -19.92
C ILE A 415 31.68 8.29 -21.06
N ASP A 416 32.10 7.53 -22.06
CA ASP A 416 31.26 7.14 -23.20
C ASP A 416 30.30 5.98 -22.88
N LYS A 417 30.43 5.37 -21.70
CA LYS A 417 29.58 4.29 -21.18
C LYS A 417 29.63 3.04 -22.06
N SER A 418 30.80 2.76 -22.63
CA SER A 418 31.02 1.59 -23.48
C SER A 418 31.26 0.29 -22.72
N GLY A 419 31.56 0.37 -21.42
CA GLY A 419 31.94 -0.75 -20.56
C GLY A 419 33.43 -1.03 -20.47
N VAL A 420 34.25 -0.25 -21.19
CA VAL A 420 35.70 -0.32 -21.14
C VAL A 420 36.25 1.09 -21.21
N VAL A 421 37.16 1.45 -20.29
CA VAL A 421 37.80 2.76 -20.35
C VAL A 421 38.82 2.80 -21.49
N LEU A 422 38.64 3.70 -22.44
CA LEU A 422 39.43 3.85 -23.66
C LEU A 422 40.04 5.26 -23.78
N VAL A 423 40.87 5.44 -24.80
CA VAL A 423 41.39 6.77 -25.16
C VAL A 423 40.26 7.74 -25.54
N ALA A 424 39.13 7.22 -26.04
CA ALA A 424 37.94 8.01 -26.33
C ALA A 424 37.38 8.71 -25.09
N ASP A 425 37.46 8.11 -23.91
CA ASP A 425 37.04 8.72 -22.65
C ASP A 425 37.94 9.90 -22.26
N ILE A 426 39.24 9.79 -22.48
CA ILE A 426 40.18 10.89 -22.25
C ILE A 426 39.87 12.06 -23.17
N LEU A 427 39.56 11.79 -24.45
CA LEU A 427 39.18 12.83 -25.39
C LEU A 427 37.83 13.46 -25.01
N SER A 428 36.90 12.67 -24.52
CA SER A 428 35.60 13.13 -24.00
C SER A 428 35.77 14.03 -22.79
N ALA A 429 36.61 13.67 -21.81
CA ALA A 429 36.93 14.53 -20.67
C ALA A 429 37.68 15.80 -21.10
N ARG A 430 38.69 15.66 -21.96
CA ARG A 430 39.49 16.79 -22.48
C ARG A 430 38.64 17.84 -23.19
N SER A 431 37.60 17.44 -23.89
CA SER A 431 36.70 18.38 -24.59
C SER A 431 35.99 19.37 -23.65
N ASN A 432 35.96 19.09 -22.35
CA ASN A 432 35.37 19.92 -21.31
C ASN A 432 36.41 20.43 -20.31
N LEU A 433 37.71 20.37 -20.60
CA LEU A 433 38.73 20.93 -19.72
C LEU A 433 38.42 22.40 -19.41
N THR A 434 38.51 22.79 -18.14
CA THR A 434 38.11 24.09 -17.56
C THR A 434 36.62 24.38 -17.50
N ALA A 435 35.74 23.48 -17.98
CA ALA A 435 34.32 23.60 -17.74
C ALA A 435 34.02 23.48 -16.24
N GLN A 436 33.04 24.24 -15.78
CA GLN A 436 32.68 24.33 -14.37
C GLN A 436 31.19 24.08 -14.16
N LEU A 437 30.83 23.64 -12.96
CA LEU A 437 29.45 23.58 -12.49
C LEU A 437 29.41 24.04 -11.01
N THR A 438 28.44 24.90 -10.68
CA THR A 438 28.23 25.40 -9.31
C THR A 438 27.56 24.37 -8.44
#